data_AF-A0A2P6P0A9-F1
#
_entry.id   AF-A0A2P6P0A9-F1
#
_cell.length_a   1.000
_cell.length_b   1.000
_cell.length_c   1.000
_cell.angle_alpha   90.00
_cell.angle_beta   90.00
_cell.angle_gamma   90.00
#
_symmetry.space_group_name_H-M   'P 1'
#
loop_
_entity.id
_entity.type
_entity.pdbx_description
1 polymer ?
#
loop_
_entity_poly.entity_id
_entity_poly.type
_entity_poly.pdbx_seq_one_letter_code
_entity_poly.pdbx_strand_id
1 'polypeptide(L)'
;MQDKCRAILHMCQSDCHPKMHIKKGEVPILHAYLIDPLSSDEIEEVHRDFELGSFAQTNPTFHLFIHDATKEHHGKSHASIRRSIDSQRMNEDFLIIDRETPLNRSVWLVQHVVTESDIKDGSAVDMTDVWEILVKTIYASITKVNYDVGNMDIKEDLINAGVPHPYDPKTNPQTNPLDIDMDMKAEGEMMPLWAVVEPDEYETSTESKDRENVLCGGGHPDIVYRLKRDVAAAHGVISHWTTASDVDGDYPPGSKQLQMDWDSSDPRPSRLIQFFIGIIAYLSVNLTLYHVGIFLYRAGFHEEANKTGLSLQSTMLRNILCVGGFVVQHSLMACGPIKRAWRASTLSHLERSTYILSTALALEGLLFHWNYIPVVIWRLSLQWNRYLVYPYLLGWILIWGETFLMDHLELMGLKQIWTHLIGDREPIASKGRHTQNLYKHMRHPIMIGMLLVLWVAPCMTIDRFCFALSFTLYAAMANRINEEDLHWVEDQLEMKREAWKLNEPKWRQ
;
A
#
# COMPACT_ATOMS: atom_id res chain seq x y z
N MET A 1 -18.15 -30.71 -7.67
CA MET A 1 -16.96 -30.07 -7.05
C MET A 1 -16.17 -29.33 -8.12
N GLN A 2 -16.84 -28.43 -8.86
CA GLN A 2 -16.29 -27.70 -10.00
C GLN A 2 -16.87 -26.27 -10.14
N ASP A 3 -17.56 -25.74 -9.12
CA ASP A 3 -18.30 -24.46 -9.19
C ASP A 3 -17.85 -23.40 -8.17
N LYS A 4 -16.55 -23.33 -7.79
CA LYS A 4 -16.09 -22.35 -6.78
C LYS A 4 -14.95 -21.40 -7.18
N CYS A 5 -14.47 -21.40 -8.43
CA CYS A 5 -13.33 -20.54 -8.83
C CYS A 5 -13.66 -19.34 -9.74
N ARG A 6 -14.92 -18.95 -9.92
CA ARG A 6 -15.30 -17.91 -10.92
C ARG A 6 -15.80 -16.57 -10.36
N ALA A 7 -15.38 -16.16 -9.16
CA ALA A 7 -15.93 -14.95 -8.52
C ALA A 7 -14.93 -13.83 -8.13
N ILE A 8 -13.65 -13.90 -8.52
CA ILE A 8 -12.64 -12.91 -8.09
C ILE A 8 -12.20 -11.94 -9.21
N LEU A 9 -12.64 -12.15 -10.45
CA LEU A 9 -12.17 -11.39 -11.62
C LEU A 9 -12.96 -10.11 -11.99
N HIS A 10 -13.92 -9.65 -11.18
CA HIS A 10 -14.77 -8.51 -11.59
C HIS A 10 -15.07 -7.43 -10.54
N MET A 11 -14.31 -7.32 -9.45
CA MET A 11 -14.63 -6.36 -8.36
C MET A 11 -13.48 -5.46 -7.89
N CYS A 12 -12.61 -5.00 -8.80
CA CYS A 12 -11.62 -3.95 -8.48
C CYS A 12 -11.68 -2.70 -9.36
N GLN A 13 -12.78 -2.48 -10.10
CA GLN A 13 -12.94 -1.29 -10.97
C GLN A 13 -14.18 -0.42 -10.70
N SER A 14 -14.92 -0.64 -9.62
CA SER A 14 -16.07 0.21 -9.31
C SER A 14 -15.87 0.98 -8.00
N ASP A 15 -15.83 2.32 -8.18
CA ASP A 15 -16.15 3.38 -7.23
C ASP A 15 -14.99 4.10 -6.52
N CYS A 16 -14.82 5.37 -6.94
CA CYS A 16 -14.22 6.52 -6.25
C CYS A 16 -12.77 6.93 -6.61
N HIS A 17 -12.53 7.31 -7.86
CA HIS A 17 -11.48 8.29 -8.23
C HIS A 17 -12.02 9.25 -9.30
N PRO A 18 -11.52 10.50 -9.42
CA PRO A 18 -11.79 11.32 -10.61
C PRO A 18 -11.38 10.51 -11.86
N LYS A 19 -12.25 10.54 -12.87
CA LYS A 19 -12.38 9.54 -13.93
C LYS A 19 -11.30 9.62 -15.02
N MET A 20 -10.03 9.55 -14.66
CA MET A 20 -9.02 9.17 -15.64
C MET A 20 -8.93 7.64 -15.66
N HIS A 21 -9.53 7.02 -16.67
CA HIS A 21 -9.29 5.61 -16.94
C HIS A 21 -7.91 5.48 -17.59
N ILE A 22 -6.84 5.51 -16.79
CA ILE A 22 -5.56 4.94 -17.21
C ILE A 22 -5.76 3.43 -17.30
N LYS A 23 -6.42 2.95 -18.37
CA LYS A 23 -6.18 1.58 -18.80
C LYS A 23 -4.77 1.57 -19.36
N LYS A 24 -3.81 1.24 -18.49
CA LYS A 24 -2.82 0.26 -18.88
C LYS A 24 -3.65 -0.88 -19.49
N GLY A 25 -3.50 -1.17 -20.79
CA GLY A 25 -4.18 -2.32 -21.41
C GLY A 25 -4.01 -3.55 -20.50
N GLU A 26 -4.90 -4.55 -20.52
CA GLU A 26 -4.79 -5.71 -19.63
C GLU A 26 -3.33 -6.18 -19.58
N VAL A 27 -2.67 -5.89 -18.45
CA VAL A 27 -1.23 -6.10 -18.34
C VAL A 27 -1.06 -7.60 -18.27
N PRO A 28 -0.34 -8.21 -19.23
CA PRO A 28 -0.20 -9.64 -19.27
C PRO A 28 0.46 -10.15 -17.98
N ILE A 29 0.05 -11.35 -17.55
CA ILE A 29 0.63 -11.98 -16.37
C ILE A 29 1.81 -12.81 -16.84
N LEU A 30 2.99 -12.55 -16.27
CA LEU A 30 4.13 -13.44 -16.40
C LEU A 30 4.12 -14.41 -15.22
N HIS A 31 3.89 -15.68 -15.53
CA HIS A 31 3.85 -16.74 -14.52
C HIS A 31 5.27 -17.13 -14.11
N ALA A 32 5.47 -17.30 -12.80
CA ALA A 32 6.70 -17.80 -12.22
C ALA A 32 6.43 -19.01 -11.33
N TYR A 33 7.30 -20.01 -11.35
CA TYR A 33 7.14 -21.24 -10.57
C TYR A 33 8.29 -21.38 -9.57
N LEU A 34 7.93 -21.47 -8.29
CA LEU A 34 8.87 -21.68 -7.21
C LEU A 34 9.22 -23.18 -7.11
N ILE A 35 10.49 -23.54 -7.31
CA ILE A 35 10.94 -24.95 -7.29
C ILE A 35 11.67 -25.35 -5.99
N ASP A 36 12.13 -24.35 -5.23
CA ASP A 36 12.78 -24.51 -3.93
C ASP A 36 12.07 -23.63 -2.88
N PRO A 37 12.01 -24.07 -1.62
CA PRO A 37 11.40 -23.26 -0.56
C PRO A 37 12.24 -22.02 -0.27
N LEU A 38 11.65 -20.84 -0.50
CA LEU A 38 12.19 -19.53 -0.13
C LEU A 38 11.39 -18.91 1.02
N SER A 39 12.05 -18.08 1.81
CA SER A 39 11.39 -17.26 2.84
C SER A 39 10.56 -16.14 2.21
N SER A 40 9.63 -15.57 2.99
CA SER A 40 8.81 -14.45 2.52
C SER A 40 9.65 -13.22 2.13
N ASP A 41 10.74 -12.96 2.85
CA ASP A 41 11.63 -11.82 2.58
C ASP A 41 12.38 -12.02 1.25
N GLU A 42 12.84 -13.24 0.96
CA GLU A 42 13.51 -13.59 -0.31
C GLU A 42 12.55 -13.46 -1.50
N ILE A 43 11.30 -13.90 -1.34
CA ILE A 43 10.26 -13.76 -2.39
C ILE A 43 9.93 -12.28 -2.63
N GLU A 44 9.88 -11.47 -1.56
CA GLU A 44 9.65 -10.03 -1.67
C GLU A 44 10.78 -9.32 -2.43
N GLU A 45 12.03 -9.76 -2.24
CA GLU A 45 13.17 -9.23 -2.99
C GLU A 45 13.07 -9.52 -4.49
N VAL A 46 12.66 -10.73 -4.87
CA VAL A 46 12.38 -11.08 -6.27
C VAL A 46 11.28 -10.22 -6.86
N HIS A 47 10.20 -9.99 -6.11
CA HIS A 47 9.14 -9.09 -6.52
C HIS A 47 9.64 -7.66 -6.76
N ARG A 48 10.46 -7.12 -5.84
CA ARG A 48 10.99 -5.76 -5.94
C ARG A 48 11.85 -5.57 -7.19
N ASP A 49 12.69 -6.55 -7.49
CA ASP A 49 13.55 -6.51 -8.68
C ASP A 49 12.75 -6.57 -9.96
N PHE A 50 11.75 -7.46 -10.00
CA PHE A 50 10.86 -7.58 -11.14
C PHE A 50 9.98 -6.33 -11.33
N GLU A 51 9.50 -5.72 -10.25
CA GLU A 51 8.70 -4.49 -10.32
C GLU A 51 9.47 -3.32 -10.91
N LEU A 52 10.75 -3.20 -10.57
CA LEU A 52 11.63 -2.19 -11.17
C LEU A 52 11.84 -2.46 -12.66
N GLY A 53 12.14 -3.72 -13.02
CA GLY A 53 12.35 -4.16 -14.40
C GLY A 53 11.13 -4.11 -15.32
N SER A 54 9.95 -4.37 -14.75
CA SER A 54 8.68 -4.35 -15.48
C SER A 54 8.10 -2.96 -15.60
N PHE A 55 8.74 -1.92 -15.05
CA PHE A 55 8.23 -0.55 -15.01
C PHE A 55 6.87 -0.45 -14.31
N ALA A 56 6.68 -1.22 -13.23
CA ALA A 56 5.40 -1.35 -12.54
C ALA A 56 4.76 0.01 -12.17
N GLN A 57 5.61 0.96 -11.79
CA GLN A 57 5.21 2.29 -11.35
C GLN A 57 4.74 3.19 -12.50
N THR A 58 5.42 3.14 -13.65
CA THR A 58 5.13 4.02 -14.78
C THR A 58 4.21 3.33 -15.78
N ASN A 59 4.72 2.35 -16.53
CA ASN A 59 4.00 1.62 -17.56
C ASN A 59 4.33 0.11 -17.52
N PRO A 60 3.64 -0.71 -16.70
CA PRO A 60 3.94 -2.10 -16.47
C PRO A 60 3.84 -2.90 -17.76
N THR A 61 4.92 -3.60 -18.08
CA THR A 61 4.96 -4.55 -19.19
C THR A 61 4.31 -5.88 -18.81
N PHE A 62 4.53 -6.36 -17.57
CA PHE A 62 3.96 -7.60 -17.06
C PHE A 62 3.61 -7.51 -15.56
N HIS A 63 2.64 -8.30 -15.12
CA HIS A 63 2.44 -8.62 -13.71
C HIS A 63 3.08 -9.96 -13.37
N LEU A 64 3.92 -10.01 -12.33
CA LEU A 64 4.50 -11.27 -11.85
C LEU A 64 3.49 -12.03 -11.01
N PHE A 65 3.21 -13.28 -11.37
CA PHE A 65 2.43 -14.20 -10.55
C PHE A 65 3.28 -15.41 -10.17
N ILE A 66 3.68 -15.50 -8.90
CA ILE A 66 4.48 -16.60 -8.37
C ILE A 66 3.54 -17.71 -7.88
N HIS A 67 3.62 -18.87 -8.52
CA HIS A 67 2.98 -20.10 -8.10
C HIS A 67 3.84 -20.76 -7.02
N ASP A 68 3.29 -20.83 -5.81
CA ASP A 68 3.80 -21.68 -4.73
C ASP A 68 3.43 -23.14 -5.04
N ALA A 69 4.19 -23.76 -5.93
CA ALA A 69 3.96 -25.12 -6.39
C ALA A 69 4.62 -26.17 -5.47
N THR A 70 4.64 -25.92 -4.16
CA THR A 70 5.42 -26.65 -3.12
C THR A 70 5.17 -28.17 -3.00
N LYS A 71 4.32 -28.77 -3.85
CA LYS A 71 4.20 -30.23 -3.95
C LYS A 71 4.34 -30.81 -5.35
N GLU A 72 4.09 -30.04 -6.41
CA GLU A 72 4.03 -30.61 -7.76
C GLU A 72 5.33 -30.44 -8.55
N HIS A 73 6.09 -29.36 -8.34
CA HIS A 73 7.27 -29.04 -9.17
C HIS A 73 8.60 -29.03 -8.42
N HIS A 74 8.59 -29.23 -7.09
CA HIS A 74 9.81 -29.29 -6.28
C HIS A 74 10.79 -30.37 -6.75
N GLY A 75 12.05 -29.97 -6.95
CA GLY A 75 13.14 -30.84 -7.38
C GLY A 75 12.98 -31.45 -8.78
N LYS A 76 12.01 -30.98 -9.58
CA LYS A 76 11.87 -31.40 -10.98
C LYS A 76 12.77 -30.54 -11.87
N SER A 77 13.28 -31.12 -12.95
CA SER A 77 14.03 -30.37 -13.96
C SER A 77 13.12 -29.39 -14.72
N HIS A 78 13.70 -28.31 -15.25
CA HIS A 78 12.97 -27.31 -16.03
C HIS A 78 12.22 -27.93 -17.22
N ALA A 79 12.87 -28.84 -17.95
CA ALA A 79 12.23 -29.61 -19.02
C ALA A 79 11.03 -30.45 -18.55
N SER A 80 11.06 -31.00 -17.33
CA SER A 80 9.91 -31.72 -16.77
C SER A 80 8.77 -30.77 -16.40
N ILE A 81 9.07 -29.56 -15.94
CA ILE A 81 8.08 -28.54 -15.57
C ILE A 81 7.41 -27.99 -16.84
N ARG A 82 8.19 -27.61 -17.86
CA ARG A 82 7.71 -27.20 -19.18
C ARG A 82 6.71 -28.20 -19.77
N ARG A 83 7.07 -29.48 -19.84
CA ARG A 83 6.17 -30.53 -20.35
C ARG A 83 4.89 -30.68 -19.55
N SER A 84 4.97 -30.49 -18.23
CA SER A 84 3.80 -30.51 -17.35
C SER A 84 2.85 -29.36 -17.67
N ILE A 85 3.38 -28.16 -17.88
CA ILE A 85 2.62 -26.95 -18.21
C ILE A 85 2.02 -27.05 -19.64
N ASP A 86 2.79 -27.56 -20.61
CA ASP A 86 2.31 -27.82 -21.98
C ASP A 86 1.13 -28.79 -22.01
N SER A 87 1.15 -29.80 -21.14
CA SER A 87 0.06 -30.78 -21.03
C SER A 87 -1.27 -30.14 -20.59
N GLN A 88 -1.20 -28.99 -19.92
CA GLN A 88 -2.35 -28.18 -19.50
C GLN A 88 -2.79 -27.17 -20.59
N ARG A 89 -2.18 -27.22 -21.79
CA ARG A 89 -2.40 -26.31 -22.92
C ARG A 89 -2.04 -24.84 -22.63
N MET A 90 -1.12 -24.61 -21.71
CA MET A 90 -0.53 -23.31 -21.48
C MET A 90 0.80 -23.26 -22.24
N ASN A 91 0.83 -22.59 -23.40
CA ASN A 91 2.02 -22.55 -24.27
C ASN A 91 2.87 -21.29 -24.07
N GLU A 92 2.60 -20.52 -23.03
CA GLU A 92 3.32 -19.27 -22.74
C GLU A 92 4.67 -19.55 -22.08
N ASP A 93 5.61 -18.64 -22.27
CA ASP A 93 6.89 -18.65 -21.55
C ASP A 93 6.63 -18.31 -20.07
N PHE A 94 7.47 -18.85 -19.20
CA PHE A 94 7.34 -18.64 -17.76
C PHE A 94 8.71 -18.53 -17.09
N LEU A 95 8.71 -18.06 -15.85
CA LEU A 95 9.91 -17.93 -15.03
C LEU A 95 10.03 -19.10 -14.06
N ILE A 96 11.25 -19.50 -13.74
CA ILE A 96 11.55 -20.41 -12.62
C ILE A 96 12.35 -19.64 -11.58
N ILE A 97 11.94 -19.81 -10.33
CA ILE A 97 12.58 -19.25 -9.14
C ILE A 97 13.14 -20.42 -8.34
N ASP A 98 14.46 -20.43 -8.18
CA ASP A 98 15.21 -21.46 -7.47
C ASP A 98 15.87 -20.89 -6.21
N ARG A 99 16.62 -21.75 -5.50
CA ARG A 99 17.33 -21.32 -4.29
C ARG A 99 18.46 -20.31 -4.55
N GLU A 100 18.99 -20.25 -5.76
CA GLU A 100 20.07 -19.32 -6.12
C GLU A 100 19.52 -17.93 -6.49
N THR A 101 18.25 -17.83 -6.89
CA THR A 101 17.62 -16.56 -7.30
C THR A 101 17.87 -15.39 -6.33
N PRO A 102 17.69 -15.51 -5.00
CA PRO A 102 17.97 -14.38 -4.09
C PRO A 102 19.47 -14.04 -4.00
N LEU A 103 20.36 -15.02 -4.22
CA LEU A 103 21.81 -14.85 -4.10
C LEU A 103 22.40 -14.16 -5.33
N ASN A 104 21.96 -14.56 -6.52
CA ASN A 104 22.48 -14.08 -7.79
C ASN A 104 21.61 -12.99 -8.44
N ARG A 105 20.41 -12.74 -7.87
CA ARG A 105 19.39 -11.80 -8.35
C ARG A 105 18.99 -12.10 -9.79
N SER A 106 18.81 -13.38 -10.10
CA SER A 106 18.43 -13.86 -11.43
C SER A 106 17.40 -14.99 -11.40
N VAL A 107 16.58 -15.03 -12.44
CA VAL A 107 15.54 -16.04 -12.67
C VAL A 107 15.79 -16.71 -14.02
N TRP A 108 15.34 -17.95 -14.14
CA TRP A 108 15.35 -18.65 -15.42
C TRP A 108 14.10 -18.28 -16.21
N LEU A 109 14.28 -17.78 -17.43
CA LEU A 109 13.21 -17.63 -18.40
C LEU A 109 13.17 -18.90 -19.27
N VAL A 110 12.05 -19.62 -19.22
CA VAL A 110 11.86 -20.91 -19.89
C VAL A 110 10.82 -20.76 -21.00
N GLN A 111 11.22 -21.11 -22.23
CA GLN A 111 10.37 -21.02 -23.42
C GLN A 111 9.77 -22.38 -23.78
N HIS A 112 10.17 -22.96 -24.90
CA HIS A 112 9.64 -24.21 -25.46
C HIS A 112 10.72 -25.30 -25.50
N VAL A 113 10.28 -26.57 -25.58
CA VAL A 113 11.17 -27.72 -25.74
C VAL A 113 11.87 -27.70 -27.11
N VAL A 114 13.12 -28.16 -27.14
CA VAL A 114 13.93 -28.25 -28.37
C VAL A 114 13.23 -29.10 -29.42
N THR A 115 13.16 -28.60 -30.65
CA THR A 115 12.45 -29.26 -31.75
C THR A 115 13.37 -30.08 -32.66
N GLU A 116 12.80 -30.96 -33.49
CA GLU A 116 13.57 -31.71 -34.50
C GLU A 116 14.24 -30.79 -35.53
N SER A 117 13.64 -29.62 -35.82
CA SER A 117 14.25 -28.58 -36.67
C SER A 117 15.53 -28.01 -36.05
N ASP A 118 15.52 -27.73 -34.75
CA ASP A 118 16.67 -27.18 -34.03
C ASP A 118 17.86 -28.15 -33.99
N ILE A 119 17.63 -29.45 -34.13
CA ILE A 119 18.73 -30.44 -34.25
C ILE A 119 19.24 -30.50 -35.68
N LYS A 120 18.34 -30.43 -36.67
CA LYS A 120 18.69 -30.51 -38.10
C LYS A 120 19.49 -29.30 -38.57
N ASP A 121 19.20 -28.12 -38.06
CA ASP A 121 19.96 -26.91 -38.35
C ASP A 121 21.25 -26.78 -37.50
N GLY A 122 21.44 -27.69 -36.53
CA GLY A 122 22.60 -27.73 -35.65
C GLY A 122 22.51 -26.77 -34.47
N SER A 123 21.35 -26.18 -34.16
CA SER A 123 21.13 -25.27 -33.02
C SER A 123 21.22 -25.93 -31.65
N ALA A 124 20.79 -27.19 -31.53
CA ALA A 124 20.73 -27.91 -30.27
C ALA A 124 21.10 -29.40 -30.44
N VAL A 125 21.50 -30.05 -29.34
CA VAL A 125 22.01 -31.43 -29.37
C VAL A 125 20.95 -32.48 -28.98
N ASP A 126 19.95 -32.12 -28.16
CA ASP A 126 19.01 -33.08 -27.56
C ASP A 126 17.58 -32.51 -27.45
N MET A 127 16.58 -33.25 -27.99
CA MET A 127 15.15 -32.87 -27.92
C MET A 127 14.58 -32.99 -26.50
N THR A 128 15.31 -33.58 -25.57
CA THR A 128 14.90 -33.66 -24.17
C THR A 128 15.15 -32.37 -23.39
N ASP A 129 15.91 -31.44 -23.97
CA ASP A 129 16.22 -30.15 -23.36
C ASP A 129 15.19 -29.07 -23.72
N VAL A 130 15.25 -27.94 -23.01
CA VAL A 130 14.34 -26.81 -23.16
C VAL A 130 15.15 -25.56 -23.45
N TRP A 131 14.62 -24.67 -24.29
CA TRP A 131 15.19 -23.34 -24.46
C TRP A 131 14.96 -22.53 -23.18
N GLU A 132 16.05 -22.30 -22.46
CA GLU A 132 16.04 -21.53 -21.22
C GLU A 132 17.29 -20.67 -21.12
N ILE A 133 17.14 -19.53 -20.45
CA ILE A 133 18.23 -18.59 -20.21
C ILE A 133 18.10 -18.01 -18.80
N LEU A 134 19.22 -17.95 -18.08
CA LEU A 134 19.32 -17.30 -16.79
C LEU A 134 19.48 -15.80 -17.02
N VAL A 135 18.59 -14.98 -16.45
CA VAL A 135 18.56 -13.52 -16.67
C VAL A 135 18.47 -12.83 -15.32
N LYS A 136 19.12 -11.67 -15.14
CA LYS A 136 18.88 -10.86 -13.94
C LYS A 136 17.38 -10.57 -13.81
N THR A 137 16.83 -10.69 -12.60
CA THR A 137 15.38 -10.55 -12.34
C THR A 137 14.84 -9.21 -12.83
N ILE A 138 15.66 -8.15 -12.73
CA ILE A 138 15.35 -6.81 -13.22
C ILE A 138 15.22 -6.71 -14.75
N TYR A 139 15.73 -7.67 -15.53
CA TYR A 139 15.60 -7.67 -16.99
C TYR A 139 14.61 -8.72 -17.51
N ALA A 140 14.05 -9.58 -16.64
CA ALA A 140 13.21 -10.69 -17.07
C ALA A 140 12.00 -10.24 -17.92
N SER A 141 11.36 -9.13 -17.55
CA SER A 141 10.25 -8.52 -18.28
C SER A 141 10.66 -8.00 -19.65
N ILE A 142 11.76 -7.24 -19.75
CA ILE A 142 12.20 -6.65 -21.02
C ILE A 142 12.74 -7.73 -21.97
N THR A 143 13.45 -8.73 -21.45
CA THR A 143 13.89 -9.90 -22.23
C THR A 143 12.68 -10.64 -22.82
N LYS A 144 11.60 -10.83 -22.04
CA LYS A 144 10.36 -11.42 -22.53
C LYS A 144 9.72 -10.58 -23.65
N VAL A 145 9.61 -9.26 -23.47
CA VAL A 145 9.08 -8.35 -24.52
C VAL A 145 9.93 -8.44 -25.80
N ASN A 146 11.24 -8.52 -25.66
CA ASN A 146 12.18 -8.60 -26.78
C ASN A 146 11.99 -9.87 -27.62
N TYR A 147 11.69 -11.00 -26.97
CA TYR A 147 11.40 -12.26 -27.67
C TYR A 147 10.01 -12.28 -28.33
N ASP A 148 9.01 -11.66 -27.70
CA ASP A 148 7.65 -11.62 -28.23
C ASP A 148 7.47 -10.63 -29.40
N VAL A 149 8.14 -9.47 -29.30
CA VAL A 149 7.88 -8.31 -30.17
C VAL A 149 9.16 -7.84 -30.86
N GLY A 150 10.30 -7.91 -30.19
CA GLY A 150 11.57 -7.32 -30.61
C GLY A 150 12.30 -8.07 -31.74
N ASN A 151 11.73 -9.16 -32.26
CA ASN A 151 12.36 -10.04 -33.25
C ASN A 151 13.77 -10.49 -32.81
N MET A 152 13.96 -10.69 -31.50
CA MET A 152 15.16 -11.25 -30.89
C MET A 152 14.95 -12.73 -30.58
N ASP A 153 16.02 -13.51 -30.65
CA ASP A 153 16.02 -14.95 -30.42
C ASP A 153 16.87 -15.29 -29.19
N ILE A 154 16.35 -16.17 -28.33
CA ILE A 154 17.04 -16.70 -27.15
C ILE A 154 18.40 -17.32 -27.51
N LYS A 155 18.55 -17.84 -28.73
CA LYS A 155 19.81 -18.42 -29.24
C LYS A 155 20.95 -17.40 -29.25
N GLU A 156 20.67 -16.16 -29.65
CA GLU A 156 21.69 -15.09 -29.71
C GLU A 156 22.08 -14.63 -28.30
N ASP A 157 21.10 -14.49 -27.41
CA ASP A 157 21.35 -14.10 -26.03
C ASP A 157 22.09 -15.17 -25.22
N LEU A 158 21.87 -16.45 -25.53
CA LEU A 158 22.64 -17.54 -24.94
C LEU A 158 24.13 -17.44 -25.31
N ILE A 159 24.45 -17.07 -26.55
CA ILE A 159 25.84 -16.81 -26.97
C ILE A 159 26.41 -15.61 -26.21
N ASN A 160 25.64 -14.53 -26.06
CA ASN A 160 26.04 -13.35 -25.30
C ASN A 160 26.27 -13.66 -23.81
N ALA A 161 25.50 -14.60 -23.26
CA ALA A 161 25.68 -15.13 -21.90
C ALA A 161 26.83 -16.16 -21.77
N GLY A 162 27.56 -16.43 -22.86
CA GLY A 162 28.72 -17.31 -22.88
C GLY A 162 28.40 -18.79 -23.06
N VAL A 163 27.19 -19.13 -23.48
CA VAL A 163 26.79 -20.51 -23.81
C VAL A 163 27.17 -20.81 -25.27
N PRO A 164 28.06 -21.79 -25.53
CA PRO A 164 28.49 -22.11 -26.89
C PRO A 164 27.39 -22.80 -27.69
N HIS A 165 27.46 -22.67 -29.00
CA HIS A 165 26.61 -23.37 -29.95
C HIS A 165 27.33 -24.64 -30.47
N PRO A 166 26.66 -25.81 -30.60
CA PRO A 166 25.23 -26.07 -30.36
C PRO A 166 24.84 -26.07 -28.88
N TYR A 167 23.60 -25.69 -28.58
CA TYR A 167 23.06 -25.65 -27.23
C TYR A 167 23.05 -27.05 -26.58
N ASP A 168 23.80 -27.17 -25.49
CA ASP A 168 23.89 -28.37 -24.64
C ASP A 168 24.11 -27.95 -23.18
N PRO A 169 23.02 -27.77 -22.40
CA PRO A 169 23.11 -27.29 -21.02
C PRO A 169 23.75 -28.32 -20.07
N LYS A 170 23.87 -29.60 -20.47
CA LYS A 170 24.48 -30.65 -19.66
C LYS A 170 26.00 -30.59 -19.70
N THR A 171 26.57 -30.23 -20.84
CA THR A 171 28.03 -30.12 -21.02
C THR A 171 28.54 -28.69 -20.82
N ASN A 172 27.76 -27.69 -21.22
CA ASN A 172 28.11 -26.28 -21.12
C ASN A 172 26.96 -25.48 -20.48
N PRO A 173 26.72 -25.64 -19.16
CA PRO A 173 25.68 -24.90 -18.48
C PRO A 173 25.99 -23.40 -18.49
N GLN A 174 24.93 -22.58 -18.54
CA GLN A 174 25.08 -21.14 -18.36
C GLN A 174 25.56 -20.86 -16.93
N THR A 175 26.67 -20.13 -16.82
CA THR A 175 27.29 -19.81 -15.52
C THR A 175 27.01 -18.40 -15.05
N ASN A 176 26.82 -17.45 -15.97
CA ASN A 176 26.53 -16.06 -15.66
C ASN A 176 25.12 -15.70 -16.15
N PRO A 177 24.32 -15.00 -15.34
CA PRO A 177 23.05 -14.47 -15.80
C PRO A 177 23.28 -13.43 -16.91
N LEU A 178 22.36 -13.38 -17.86
CA LEU A 178 22.29 -12.31 -18.85
C LEU A 178 22.08 -10.99 -18.12
N ASP A 179 23.02 -10.07 -18.32
CA ASP A 179 23.00 -8.71 -17.80
C ASP A 179 23.04 -7.74 -18.98
N ILE A 180 21.99 -6.95 -19.12
CA ILE A 180 21.82 -6.00 -20.23
C ILE A 180 22.61 -4.71 -19.96
N ASP A 181 23.11 -4.51 -18.73
CA ASP A 181 23.81 -3.30 -18.27
C ASP A 181 23.01 -2.01 -18.57
N MET A 182 21.69 -2.09 -18.34
CA MET A 182 20.73 -1.03 -18.63
C MET A 182 20.21 -0.43 -17.33
N ASP A 183 20.21 0.91 -17.22
CA ASP A 183 19.57 1.59 -16.09
C ASP A 183 18.05 1.57 -16.27
N MET A 184 17.43 0.48 -15.79
CA MET A 184 15.98 0.26 -15.86
C MET A 184 15.18 1.37 -15.19
N LYS A 185 15.77 2.10 -14.24
CA LYS A 185 15.08 3.23 -13.64
C LYS A 185 15.03 4.41 -14.61
N ALA A 186 16.16 4.75 -15.23
CA ALA A 186 16.22 5.82 -16.23
C ALA A 186 15.32 5.52 -17.44
N GLU A 187 15.30 4.26 -17.91
CA GLU A 187 14.43 3.83 -19.01
C GLU A 187 12.95 3.95 -18.63
N GLY A 188 12.57 3.53 -17.42
CA GLY A 188 11.19 3.65 -16.94
C GLY A 188 10.69 5.09 -16.85
N GLU A 189 11.57 6.05 -16.61
CA GLU A 189 11.28 7.49 -16.59
C GLU A 189 11.12 8.07 -18.01
N MET A 190 11.78 7.48 -19.01
CA MET A 190 11.66 7.88 -20.44
C MET A 190 10.49 7.19 -21.15
N MET A 191 9.93 6.13 -20.57
CA MET A 191 8.83 5.41 -21.19
C MET A 191 7.55 6.26 -21.24
N PRO A 192 6.97 6.44 -22.43
CA PRO A 192 5.70 7.12 -22.56
C PRO A 192 4.57 6.29 -21.93
N LEU A 193 3.65 6.98 -21.26
CA LEU A 193 2.40 6.42 -20.77
C LEU A 193 1.31 6.61 -21.81
N TRP A 194 0.50 5.59 -22.03
CA TRP A 194 -0.72 5.71 -22.83
C TRP A 194 -1.92 5.87 -21.91
N ALA A 195 -2.64 6.99 -22.04
CA ALA A 195 -3.79 7.32 -21.22
C ALA A 195 -5.05 7.50 -22.08
N VAL A 196 -6.15 6.86 -21.68
CA VAL A 196 -7.47 7.15 -22.25
C VAL A 196 -8.07 8.33 -21.50
N VAL A 197 -8.42 9.37 -22.25
CA VAL A 197 -8.93 10.65 -21.74
C VAL A 197 -10.35 10.88 -22.24
N GLU A 198 -11.21 11.41 -21.38
CA GLU A 198 -12.59 11.77 -21.73
C GLU A 198 -12.64 13.11 -22.49
N PRO A 199 -13.69 13.38 -23.30
CA PRO A 199 -13.81 14.60 -24.11
C PRO A 199 -13.66 15.92 -23.34
N ASP A 200 -13.94 15.94 -22.03
CA ASP A 200 -13.84 17.10 -21.17
C ASP A 200 -12.45 17.25 -20.50
N GLU A 201 -11.55 16.29 -20.66
CA GLU A 201 -10.22 16.29 -20.02
C GLU A 201 -9.11 16.84 -20.93
N TYR A 202 -9.32 16.84 -22.25
CA TYR A 202 -8.34 17.31 -23.22
C TYR A 202 -8.82 18.54 -24.02
N GLU A 203 -7.87 19.19 -24.69
CA GLU A 203 -8.10 20.27 -25.64
C GLU A 203 -7.43 19.94 -26.98
N THR A 204 -7.94 20.55 -28.05
CA THR A 204 -7.45 20.33 -29.43
C THR A 204 -6.97 21.64 -30.04
N SER A 205 -5.90 21.60 -30.83
CA SER A 205 -5.45 22.74 -31.64
C SER A 205 -5.18 22.33 -33.09
N THR A 206 -5.44 23.27 -34.00
CA THR A 206 -5.11 23.17 -35.43
C THR A 206 -4.10 24.24 -35.85
N GLU A 207 -3.58 25.03 -34.91
CA GLU A 207 -2.63 26.10 -35.20
C GLU A 207 -1.25 25.55 -35.56
N SER A 208 -0.57 26.16 -36.54
CA SER A 208 0.76 25.73 -37.01
C SER A 208 1.78 25.65 -35.86
N LYS A 209 1.80 26.66 -34.99
CA LYS A 209 2.74 26.75 -33.85
C LYS A 209 2.64 25.57 -32.87
N ASP A 210 1.46 24.97 -32.75
CA ASP A 210 1.18 23.87 -31.81
C ASP A 210 1.48 22.51 -32.48
N ARG A 211 1.36 22.44 -33.81
CA ARG A 211 1.59 21.24 -34.63
C ARG A 211 3.05 21.04 -35.01
N GLU A 212 3.83 22.12 -35.15
CA GLU A 212 5.22 22.10 -35.62
C GLU A 212 6.16 21.25 -34.74
N ASN A 213 5.82 21.04 -33.47
CA ASN A 213 6.61 20.23 -32.55
C ASN A 213 6.12 18.78 -32.42
N VAL A 214 5.04 18.41 -33.11
CA VAL A 214 4.45 17.06 -33.08
C VAL A 214 4.69 16.39 -34.44
N LEU A 215 5.34 15.23 -34.42
CA LEU A 215 5.72 14.47 -35.62
C LEU A 215 5.06 13.09 -35.60
N CYS A 216 4.47 12.68 -36.72
CA CYS A 216 3.89 11.35 -36.90
C CYS A 216 4.14 10.84 -38.30
N GLY A 217 5.03 9.85 -38.47
CA GLY A 217 5.23 8.92 -39.62
C GLY A 217 5.22 9.41 -41.08
N GLY A 218 4.81 10.65 -41.34
CA GLY A 218 4.38 11.23 -42.60
C GLY A 218 4.16 12.75 -42.55
N GLY A 219 4.38 13.41 -41.40
CA GLY A 219 4.41 14.88 -41.27
C GLY A 219 3.84 15.40 -39.95
N HIS A 220 3.45 16.68 -39.94
CA HIS A 220 2.75 17.30 -38.81
C HIS A 220 1.25 16.98 -38.87
N PRO A 221 0.66 16.42 -37.80
CA PRO A 221 -0.75 16.02 -37.79
C PRO A 221 -1.66 17.24 -37.94
N ASP A 222 -2.85 17.07 -38.54
CA ASP A 222 -3.80 18.17 -38.76
C ASP A 222 -4.44 18.72 -37.49
N ILE A 223 -4.58 17.86 -36.50
CA ILE A 223 -5.10 18.18 -35.18
C ILE A 223 -4.13 17.60 -34.16
N VAL A 224 -3.75 18.42 -33.18
CA VAL A 224 -3.01 17.99 -32.00
C VAL A 224 -3.93 18.03 -30.78
N TYR A 225 -3.64 17.15 -29.82
CA TYR A 225 -4.39 16.96 -28.61
C TYR A 225 -3.48 17.21 -27.42
N ARG A 226 -4.01 17.80 -26.35
CA ARG A 226 -3.25 18.01 -25.11
C ARG A 226 -4.18 17.82 -23.93
N LEU A 227 -3.69 17.14 -22.89
CA LEU A 227 -4.40 17.06 -21.63
C LEU A 227 -4.43 18.44 -20.96
N LYS A 228 -5.59 18.89 -20.46
CA LYS A 228 -5.68 20.17 -19.77
C LYS A 228 -4.68 20.23 -18.62
N ARG A 229 -4.04 21.39 -18.43
CA ARG A 229 -2.88 21.54 -17.53
C ARG A 229 -3.17 21.16 -16.08
N ASP A 230 -4.36 21.47 -15.60
CA ASP A 230 -4.85 21.11 -14.26
C ASP A 230 -5.05 19.60 -14.10
N VAL A 231 -5.60 18.94 -15.13
CA VAL A 231 -5.76 17.48 -15.18
C VAL A 231 -4.40 16.79 -15.24
N ALA A 232 -3.48 17.29 -16.06
CA ALA A 232 -2.13 16.75 -16.19
C ALA A 232 -1.33 16.86 -14.89
N ALA A 233 -1.35 18.03 -14.24
CA ALA A 233 -0.69 18.24 -12.96
C ALA A 233 -1.25 17.36 -11.83
N ALA A 234 -2.56 17.09 -11.82
CA ALA A 234 -3.18 16.20 -10.84
C ALA A 234 -2.67 14.74 -10.94
N HIS A 235 -2.21 14.33 -12.12
CA HIS A 235 -1.74 12.97 -12.39
C HIS A 235 -0.21 12.89 -12.54
N GLY A 236 0.52 13.99 -12.35
CA GLY A 236 1.99 14.02 -12.45
C GLY A 236 2.51 13.76 -13.85
N VAL A 237 1.76 14.14 -14.89
CA VAL A 237 2.14 14.01 -16.30
C VAL A 237 2.31 15.38 -16.96
N ILE A 238 3.19 15.45 -17.96
CA ILE A 238 3.51 16.69 -18.66
C ILE A 238 2.40 17.01 -19.67
N SER A 239 1.75 18.16 -19.50
CA SER A 239 0.80 18.70 -20.48
C SER A 239 1.55 19.25 -21.71
N HIS A 240 1.64 18.45 -22.77
CA HIS A 240 2.20 18.85 -24.06
C HIS A 240 1.28 18.41 -25.22
N TRP A 241 1.47 19.03 -26.38
CA TRP A 241 0.74 18.68 -27.59
C TRP A 241 1.23 17.34 -28.13
N THR A 242 0.32 16.40 -28.34
CA THR A 242 0.58 15.05 -28.82
C THR A 242 -0.47 14.65 -29.87
N THR A 243 -0.34 13.45 -30.41
CA THR A 243 -1.39 12.83 -31.23
C THR A 243 -2.32 11.97 -30.39
N ALA A 244 -3.49 11.71 -30.95
CA ALA A 244 -4.50 10.89 -30.30
C ALA A 244 -4.93 9.76 -31.22
N SER A 245 -5.14 8.59 -30.64
CA SER A 245 -5.77 7.45 -31.30
C SER A 245 -7.22 7.31 -30.86
N ASP A 246 -8.06 6.77 -31.74
CA ASP A 246 -9.41 6.35 -31.37
C ASP A 246 -9.34 5.16 -30.41
N VAL A 247 -10.31 5.08 -29.49
CA VAL A 247 -10.37 4.05 -28.46
C VAL A 247 -11.56 3.15 -28.71
N ASP A 248 -11.30 1.85 -28.81
CA ASP A 248 -12.33 0.81 -28.83
C ASP A 248 -12.63 0.34 -27.40
N GLY A 249 -13.91 0.33 -27.01
CA GLY A 249 -14.35 -0.16 -25.69
C GLY A 249 -15.55 0.58 -25.10
N ASP A 250 -15.87 0.26 -23.85
CA ASP A 250 -16.99 0.85 -23.10
C ASP A 250 -16.57 2.19 -22.47
N TYR A 251 -16.30 3.18 -23.32
CA TYR A 251 -15.90 4.54 -22.93
C TYR A 251 -16.91 5.58 -23.41
N PRO A 252 -16.98 6.75 -22.75
CA PRO A 252 -17.78 7.86 -23.24
C PRO A 252 -17.46 8.18 -24.72
N PRO A 253 -18.49 8.42 -25.56
CA PRO A 253 -18.27 8.77 -26.97
C PRO A 253 -17.35 9.99 -27.11
N GLY A 254 -16.29 9.83 -27.91
CA GLY A 254 -15.29 10.88 -28.13
C GLY A 254 -14.05 10.77 -27.24
N SER A 255 -13.96 9.77 -26.35
CA SER A 255 -12.72 9.47 -25.66
C SER A 255 -11.57 9.18 -26.63
N LYS A 256 -10.36 9.59 -26.23
CA LYS A 256 -9.14 9.48 -27.03
C LYS A 256 -8.04 8.83 -26.23
N GLN A 257 -7.11 8.14 -26.88
CA GLN A 257 -5.89 7.65 -26.25
C GLN A 257 -4.73 8.55 -26.63
N LEU A 258 -4.07 9.14 -25.64
CA LEU A 258 -2.94 10.06 -25.79
C LEU A 258 -1.66 9.41 -25.25
N GLN A 259 -0.54 9.72 -25.91
CA GLN A 259 0.80 9.41 -25.44
C GLN A 259 1.30 10.56 -24.55
N MET A 260 1.60 10.27 -23.29
CA MET A 260 1.95 11.25 -22.26
C MET A 260 3.29 10.91 -21.61
N ASP A 261 3.99 11.93 -21.14
CA ASP A 261 5.26 11.77 -20.44
C ASP A 261 5.09 12.08 -18.95
N TRP A 262 5.83 11.36 -18.10
CA TRP A 262 5.86 11.66 -16.67
C TRP A 262 6.58 12.97 -16.39
N ASP A 263 6.03 13.80 -15.51
CA ASP A 263 6.72 14.99 -15.04
C ASP A 263 7.72 14.60 -13.94
N SER A 264 8.97 14.31 -14.33
CA SER A 264 10.08 14.04 -13.42
C SER A 264 10.48 15.26 -12.57
N SER A 265 9.97 16.45 -12.91
CA SER A 265 10.20 17.73 -12.23
C SER A 265 9.04 18.19 -11.33
N ASP A 266 7.94 17.43 -11.28
CA ASP A 266 6.70 17.73 -10.56
C ASP A 266 6.95 18.11 -9.08
N PRO A 267 6.49 19.29 -8.61
CA PRO A 267 6.68 19.80 -7.26
C PRO A 267 5.76 19.11 -6.24
N ARG A 268 5.77 17.77 -6.19
CA ARG A 268 5.35 17.07 -4.97
C ARG A 268 6.23 17.62 -3.84
N PRO A 269 5.68 17.99 -2.66
CA PRO A 269 6.51 18.45 -1.56
C PRO A 269 7.64 17.45 -1.41
N SER A 270 8.89 17.93 -1.37
CA SER A 270 10.04 17.03 -1.47
C SER A 270 9.85 15.84 -0.52
N ARG A 271 10.26 14.65 -0.93
CA ARG A 271 10.17 13.42 -0.10
C ARG A 271 10.56 13.69 1.37
N LEU A 272 11.54 14.58 1.55
CA LEU A 272 11.99 15.13 2.82
C LEU A 272 10.90 15.89 3.61
N ILE A 273 10.18 16.83 3.00
CA ILE A 273 9.09 17.60 3.62
C ILE A 273 7.95 16.66 4.07
N GLN A 274 7.55 15.70 3.23
CA GLN A 274 6.51 14.73 3.57
C GLN A 274 6.92 13.89 4.78
N PHE A 275 8.17 13.44 4.80
CA PHE A 275 8.74 12.72 5.94
C PHE A 275 8.71 13.58 7.22
N PHE A 276 9.13 14.85 7.15
CA PHE A 276 9.10 15.75 8.29
C PHE A 276 7.67 16.02 8.80
N ILE A 277 6.67 16.13 7.92
CA ILE A 277 5.27 16.25 8.32
C ILE A 277 4.84 15.02 9.12
N GLY A 278 5.20 13.82 8.68
CA GLY A 278 4.95 12.58 9.41
C GLY A 278 5.59 12.55 10.79
N ILE A 279 6.86 12.95 10.89
CA ILE A 279 7.59 13.02 12.16
C ILE A 279 6.98 14.05 13.10
N ILE A 280 6.63 15.25 12.61
CA ILE A 280 5.98 16.28 13.42
C ILE A 280 4.64 15.77 13.95
N ALA A 281 3.81 15.18 13.09
CA ALA A 281 2.53 14.60 13.50
C ALA A 281 2.71 13.53 14.60
N TYR A 282 3.67 12.62 14.40
CA TYR A 282 4.02 11.59 15.38
C TYR A 282 4.44 12.21 16.73
N LEU A 283 5.38 13.15 16.73
CA LEU A 283 5.85 13.79 17.95
C LEU A 283 4.75 14.58 18.66
N SER A 284 3.90 15.29 17.90
CA SER A 284 2.78 16.06 18.45
C SER A 284 1.79 15.18 19.20
N VAL A 285 1.41 14.01 18.67
CA VAL A 285 0.49 13.10 19.38
C VAL A 285 1.07 12.60 20.68
N ASN A 286 2.33 12.14 20.63
CA ASN A 286 2.99 11.58 21.80
C ASN A 286 3.13 12.64 22.90
N LEU A 287 3.44 13.88 22.52
CA LEU A 287 3.46 15.02 23.44
C LEU A 287 2.07 15.32 24.01
N THR A 288 1.03 15.37 23.17
CA THR A 288 -0.35 15.61 23.63
C THR A 288 -0.84 14.49 24.54
N LEU A 289 -0.56 13.22 24.26
CA LEU A 289 -0.90 12.10 25.13
C LEU A 289 -0.20 12.20 26.49
N TYR A 290 1.06 12.63 26.50
CA TYR A 290 1.78 12.92 27.75
C TYR A 290 1.12 14.07 28.53
N HIS A 291 0.71 15.16 27.85
CA HIS A 291 -0.03 16.26 28.46
C HIS A 291 -1.39 15.82 29.01
N VAL A 292 -2.13 14.95 28.31
CA VAL A 292 -3.37 14.34 28.82
C VAL A 292 -3.10 13.55 30.10
N GLY A 293 -2.03 12.77 30.15
CA GLY A 293 -1.62 12.05 31.36
C GLY A 293 -1.32 12.96 32.54
N ILE A 294 -0.62 14.07 32.29
CA ILE A 294 -0.38 15.09 33.31
C ILE A 294 -1.68 15.77 33.74
N PHE A 295 -2.53 16.16 32.79
CA PHE A 295 -3.80 16.83 33.04
C PHE A 295 -4.71 15.98 33.93
N LEU A 296 -4.89 14.70 33.58
CA LEU A 296 -5.72 13.77 34.34
C LEU A 296 -5.12 13.43 35.71
N TYR A 297 -3.79 13.40 35.83
CA TYR A 297 -3.14 13.22 37.13
C TYR A 297 -3.29 14.47 38.02
N ARG A 298 -3.00 15.67 37.49
CA ARG A 298 -3.01 16.95 38.21
C ARG A 298 -4.42 17.43 38.59
N ALA A 299 -5.44 17.08 37.82
CA ALA A 299 -6.83 17.41 38.13
C ALA A 299 -7.28 16.96 39.55
N GLY A 300 -6.64 15.94 40.12
CA GLY A 300 -6.91 15.50 41.50
C GLY A 300 -6.32 16.38 42.61
N PHE A 301 -5.43 17.32 42.28
CA PHE A 301 -4.62 18.09 43.24
C PHE A 301 -4.80 19.61 43.15
N HIS A 302 -5.70 20.11 42.29
CA HIS A 302 -5.87 21.55 42.14
C HIS A 302 -6.60 22.18 43.35
N GLU A 303 -5.80 22.82 44.22
CA GLU A 303 -6.22 23.87 45.16
C GLU A 303 -6.48 25.22 44.46
N GLU A 304 -5.95 25.40 43.23
CA GLU A 304 -6.12 26.62 42.44
C GLU A 304 -7.49 26.65 41.73
N ALA A 305 -8.55 26.84 42.51
CA ALA A 305 -9.88 27.11 41.99
C ALA A 305 -9.96 28.51 41.35
N ASN A 306 -10.34 28.54 40.07
CA ASN A 306 -10.91 29.70 39.36
C ASN A 306 -10.02 30.95 39.18
N LYS A 307 -8.91 30.85 38.43
CA LYS A 307 -8.10 32.01 37.99
C LYS A 307 -8.86 33.04 37.14
N THR A 308 -10.01 32.68 36.58
CA THR A 308 -10.71 33.46 35.54
C THR A 308 -11.86 34.31 36.06
N GLY A 309 -12.30 34.14 37.32
CA GLY A 309 -13.43 34.88 37.90
C GLY A 309 -14.78 34.64 37.22
N LEU A 310 -14.90 33.61 36.36
CA LEU A 310 -16.13 33.27 35.65
C LEU A 310 -17.18 32.66 36.59
N SER A 311 -18.46 32.90 36.30
CA SER A 311 -19.58 32.21 36.95
C SER A 311 -19.56 30.71 36.61
N LEU A 312 -20.14 29.88 37.47
CA LEU A 312 -20.21 28.43 37.25
C LEU A 312 -20.81 28.06 35.89
N GLN A 313 -21.88 28.75 35.48
CA GLN A 313 -22.55 28.52 34.20
C GLN A 313 -21.63 28.82 33.00
N SER A 314 -20.93 29.96 33.05
CA SER A 314 -19.98 30.34 31.98
C SER A 314 -18.80 29.37 31.90
N THR A 315 -18.31 28.88 33.04
CA THR A 315 -17.23 27.88 33.10
C THR A 315 -17.67 26.54 32.51
N MET A 316 -18.87 26.06 32.87
CA MET A 316 -19.42 24.82 32.30
C MET A 316 -19.65 24.95 30.79
N LEU A 317 -20.22 26.07 30.33
CA LEU A 317 -20.43 26.33 28.90
C LEU A 317 -19.10 26.31 28.14
N ARG A 318 -18.06 26.95 28.66
CA ARG A 318 -16.73 26.94 28.04
C ARG A 318 -16.15 25.52 27.96
N ASN A 319 -16.22 24.73 29.02
CA ASN A 319 -15.74 23.35 29.00
C ASN A 319 -16.53 22.49 27.99
N ILE A 320 -17.85 22.66 27.91
CA ILE A 320 -18.69 21.98 26.91
C ILE A 320 -18.28 22.39 25.49
N LEU A 321 -18.03 23.67 25.23
CA LEU A 321 -17.56 24.15 23.93
C LEU A 321 -16.18 23.59 23.58
N CYS A 322 -15.26 23.45 24.54
CA CYS A 322 -13.96 22.83 24.32
C CYS A 322 -14.09 21.34 23.94
N VAL A 323 -14.91 20.57 24.66
CA VAL A 323 -15.21 19.16 24.30
C VAL A 323 -15.88 19.09 22.93
N GLY A 324 -16.87 19.94 22.68
CA GLY A 324 -17.59 20.00 21.41
C GLY A 324 -16.67 20.31 20.24
N GLY A 325 -15.74 21.27 20.39
CA GLY A 325 -14.75 21.62 19.38
C GLY A 325 -13.85 20.44 19.01
N PHE A 326 -13.36 19.70 20.00
CA PHE A 326 -12.59 18.47 19.78
C PHE A 326 -13.43 17.40 19.05
N VAL A 327 -14.63 17.10 19.55
CA VAL A 327 -15.51 16.07 18.97
C VAL A 327 -15.88 16.41 17.53
N VAL A 328 -16.21 17.67 17.25
CA VAL A 328 -16.55 18.16 15.92
C VAL A 328 -15.36 18.03 14.99
N GLN A 329 -14.17 18.53 15.36
CA GLN A 329 -12.98 18.43 14.52
C GLN A 329 -12.64 16.96 14.23
N HIS A 330 -12.58 16.12 15.25
CA HIS A 330 -12.20 14.70 15.13
C HIS A 330 -13.20 13.90 14.29
N SER A 331 -14.50 14.19 14.43
CA SER A 331 -15.56 13.49 13.69
C SER A 331 -15.73 14.00 12.26
N LEU A 332 -15.55 15.30 12.02
CA LEU A 332 -15.61 15.89 10.68
C LEU A 332 -14.52 15.30 9.81
N MET A 333 -13.26 15.27 10.26
CA MET A 333 -12.19 14.71 9.44
C MET A 333 -12.33 13.19 9.23
N ALA A 334 -13.06 12.51 10.12
CA ALA A 334 -13.41 11.10 9.92
C ALA A 334 -14.59 10.89 8.95
N CYS A 335 -15.27 11.94 8.49
CA CYS A 335 -16.46 11.85 7.66
C CYS A 335 -16.16 11.47 6.20
N GLY A 336 -17.10 10.76 5.56
CA GLY A 336 -16.95 10.29 4.18
C GLY A 336 -16.64 11.39 3.15
N PRO A 337 -17.34 12.55 3.16
CA PRO A 337 -17.06 13.63 2.22
C PRO A 337 -15.62 14.18 2.29
N ILE A 338 -15.11 14.43 3.50
CA ILE A 338 -13.74 14.94 3.68
C ILE A 338 -12.72 13.90 3.26
N LYS A 339 -12.94 12.63 3.63
CA LYS A 339 -12.07 11.52 3.19
C LYS A 339 -12.06 11.36 1.67
N ARG A 340 -13.21 11.51 1.00
CA ARG A 340 -13.27 11.48 -0.48
C ARG A 340 -12.49 12.63 -1.11
N ALA A 341 -12.61 13.83 -0.56
CA ALA A 341 -11.85 14.99 -1.04
C ALA A 341 -10.33 14.81 -0.85
N TRP A 342 -9.90 14.26 0.28
CA TRP A 342 -8.49 13.94 0.55
C TRP A 342 -7.93 12.84 -0.36
N ARG A 343 -8.71 11.77 -0.59
CA ARG A 343 -8.31 10.69 -1.51
C ARG A 343 -8.19 11.14 -2.96
N ALA A 344 -8.95 12.16 -3.36
CA ALA A 344 -8.84 12.76 -4.69
C ALA A 344 -7.65 13.72 -4.83
N SER A 345 -6.92 14.01 -3.73
CA SER A 345 -5.75 14.89 -3.74
C SER A 345 -4.44 14.12 -3.90
N THR A 346 -3.42 14.77 -4.45
CA THR A 346 -2.04 14.24 -4.56
C THR A 346 -1.36 14.00 -3.20
N LEU A 347 -1.99 14.45 -2.11
CA LEU A 347 -1.53 14.31 -0.73
C LEU A 347 -2.31 13.25 0.06
N SER A 348 -2.97 12.31 -0.62
CA SER A 348 -3.74 11.22 0.01
C SER A 348 -2.93 10.45 1.07
N HIS A 349 -1.64 10.20 0.82
CA HIS A 349 -0.71 9.54 1.76
C HIS A 349 -0.48 10.33 3.06
N LEU A 350 -0.74 11.65 3.09
CA LEU A 350 -0.67 12.49 4.29
C LEU A 350 -1.99 12.52 5.08
N GLU A 351 -3.10 11.98 4.55
CA GLU A 351 -4.43 12.05 5.19
C GLU A 351 -4.35 11.67 6.67
N ARG A 352 -3.72 10.53 6.97
CA ARG A 352 -3.61 9.99 8.32
C ARG A 352 -2.78 10.90 9.23
N SER A 353 -1.62 11.36 8.77
CA SER A 353 -0.73 12.24 9.54
C SER A 353 -1.38 13.61 9.81
N THR A 354 -2.10 14.17 8.83
CA THR A 354 -2.83 15.44 9.00
C THR A 354 -4.03 15.28 9.94
N TYR A 355 -4.78 14.19 9.82
CA TYR A 355 -5.88 13.86 10.74
C TYR A 355 -5.40 13.80 12.19
N ILE A 356 -4.26 13.17 12.39
CA ILE A 356 -3.68 12.95 13.71
C ILE A 356 -3.11 14.23 14.30
N LEU A 357 -2.34 15.00 13.51
CA LEU A 357 -1.79 16.28 13.93
C LEU A 357 -2.91 17.27 14.32
N SER A 358 -3.93 17.39 13.48
CA SER A 358 -5.08 18.27 13.77
C SER A 358 -5.88 17.82 14.99
N THR A 359 -6.05 16.51 15.20
CA THR A 359 -6.67 15.95 16.42
C THR A 359 -5.84 16.26 17.66
N ALA A 360 -4.51 16.11 17.58
CA ALA A 360 -3.59 16.45 18.67
C ALA A 360 -3.68 17.93 19.03
N LEU A 361 -3.67 18.83 18.03
CA LEU A 361 -3.82 20.28 18.25
C LEU A 361 -5.18 20.65 18.83
N ALA A 362 -6.28 20.03 18.37
CA ALA A 362 -7.60 20.27 18.92
C ALA A 362 -7.70 19.81 20.39
N LEU A 363 -7.09 18.68 20.72
CA LEU A 363 -7.03 18.17 22.08
C LEU A 363 -6.14 19.05 22.97
N GLU A 364 -4.99 19.51 22.48
CA GLU A 364 -4.12 20.46 23.19
C GLU A 364 -4.87 21.77 23.48
N GLY A 365 -5.62 22.28 22.50
CA GLY A 365 -6.49 23.45 22.68
C GLY A 365 -7.57 23.23 23.74
N LEU A 366 -8.18 22.04 23.78
CA LEU A 366 -9.11 21.65 24.84
C LEU A 366 -8.43 21.71 26.21
N LEU A 367 -7.25 21.07 26.36
CA LEU A 367 -6.52 21.00 27.62
C LEU A 367 -6.11 22.40 28.10
N PHE A 368 -5.60 23.23 27.19
CA PHE A 368 -5.15 24.59 27.49
C PHE A 368 -6.29 25.51 27.92
N HIS A 369 -7.46 25.37 27.29
CA HIS A 369 -8.62 26.20 27.60
C HIS A 369 -9.55 25.61 28.68
N TRP A 370 -9.22 24.44 29.24
CA TRP A 370 -10.00 23.81 30.29
C TRP A 370 -10.03 24.63 31.57
N ASN A 371 -11.21 24.80 32.17
CA ASN A 371 -11.34 25.43 33.48
C ASN A 371 -11.77 24.42 34.53
N TYR A 372 -11.04 24.39 35.63
CA TYR A 372 -11.34 23.55 36.77
C TYR A 372 -12.52 24.09 37.57
N ILE A 373 -13.43 23.19 37.98
CA ILE A 373 -14.58 23.51 38.82
C ILE A 373 -14.38 22.79 40.17
N PRO A 374 -14.18 23.52 41.28
CA PRO A 374 -13.81 22.94 42.58
C PRO A 374 -14.99 22.25 43.30
N VAL A 375 -15.98 21.75 42.57
CA VAL A 375 -17.10 20.98 43.13
C VAL A 375 -16.75 19.51 43.09
N VAL A 376 -16.48 18.93 44.25
CA VAL A 376 -16.05 17.54 44.39
C VAL A 376 -17.27 16.61 44.45
N ILE A 377 -17.29 15.57 43.60
CA ILE A 377 -18.29 14.49 43.64
C ILE A 377 -17.83 13.41 44.62
N TRP A 378 -16.58 12.96 44.51
CA TRP A 378 -15.98 12.04 45.48
C TRP A 378 -14.52 12.36 45.76
N ARG A 379 -14.08 12.00 46.97
CA ARG A 379 -12.68 12.04 47.40
C ARG A 379 -12.38 10.80 48.23
N LEU A 380 -11.44 9.99 47.76
CA LEU A 380 -11.02 8.77 48.44
C LEU A 380 -9.98 9.12 49.51
N SER A 381 -10.00 8.39 50.63
CA SER A 381 -9.04 8.58 51.73
C SER A 381 -7.60 8.26 51.28
N LEU A 382 -6.60 8.86 51.94
CA LEU A 382 -5.17 8.65 51.63
C LEU A 382 -4.76 7.17 51.49
N GLN A 383 -5.29 6.29 52.35
CA GLN A 383 -4.99 4.86 52.33
C GLN A 383 -5.43 4.13 51.05
N TRP A 384 -6.46 4.63 50.37
CA TRP A 384 -6.96 4.07 49.10
C TRP A 384 -6.26 4.69 47.90
N ASN A 385 -5.81 5.95 48.01
CA ASN A 385 -5.13 6.69 46.94
C ASN A 385 -3.88 5.94 46.44
N ARG A 386 -3.07 5.36 47.34
CA ARG A 386 -1.89 4.56 46.97
C ARG A 386 -2.18 3.35 46.07
N TYR A 387 -3.41 2.81 46.10
CA TYR A 387 -3.78 1.66 45.29
C TYR A 387 -4.35 2.05 43.93
N LEU A 388 -4.79 3.30 43.74
CA LEU A 388 -5.36 3.76 42.46
C LEU A 388 -4.30 3.99 41.38
N VAL A 389 -3.03 4.11 41.78
CA VAL A 389 -1.91 4.20 40.83
C VAL A 389 -1.81 2.96 39.95
N TYR A 390 -2.12 1.77 40.46
CA TYR A 390 -2.01 0.51 39.70
C TYR A 390 -3.00 0.44 38.54
N PRO A 391 -4.33 0.60 38.72
CA PRO A 391 -5.27 0.60 37.61
C PRO A 391 -5.08 1.81 36.67
N TYR A 392 -4.59 2.95 37.17
CA TYR A 392 -4.23 4.09 36.33
C TYR A 392 -3.05 3.77 35.39
N LEU A 393 -1.97 3.20 35.93
CA LEU A 393 -0.82 2.76 35.13
C LEU A 393 -1.19 1.63 34.17
N LEU A 394 -2.03 0.68 34.61
CA LEU A 394 -2.57 -0.37 33.75
C LEU A 394 -3.35 0.23 32.57
N GLY A 395 -4.17 1.25 32.81
CA GLY A 395 -4.87 1.97 31.74
C GLY A 395 -3.92 2.53 30.68
N TRP A 396 -2.81 3.17 31.10
CA TRP A 396 -1.78 3.63 30.16
C TRP A 396 -1.06 2.49 29.44
N ILE A 397 -0.71 1.42 30.13
CA ILE A 397 -0.10 0.24 29.51
C ILE A 397 -1.02 -0.36 28.44
N LEU A 398 -2.32 -0.44 28.70
CA LEU A 398 -3.30 -0.91 27.72
C LEU A 398 -3.39 0.03 26.52
N ILE A 399 -3.46 1.35 26.75
CA ILE A 399 -3.46 2.35 25.65
C ILE A 399 -2.26 2.16 24.72
N TRP A 400 -1.06 2.07 25.28
CA TRP A 400 0.15 1.89 24.49
C TRP A 400 0.22 0.50 23.86
N GLY A 401 -0.05 -0.56 24.62
CA GLY A 401 0.00 -1.95 24.14
C GLY A 401 -0.93 -2.19 22.95
N GLU A 402 -2.14 -1.63 23.00
CA GLU A 402 -3.10 -1.73 21.90
C GLU A 402 -2.66 -0.96 20.65
N THR A 403 -1.94 0.17 20.81
CA THR A 403 -1.39 0.87 19.63
C THR A 403 -0.34 0.03 18.90
N PHE A 404 0.49 -0.72 19.63
CA PHE A 404 1.45 -1.65 19.03
C PHE A 404 0.75 -2.85 18.40
N LEU A 405 -0.31 -3.37 19.01
CA LEU A 405 -1.12 -4.45 18.46
C LEU A 405 -1.76 -4.07 17.11
N MET A 406 -2.13 -2.79 16.93
CA MET A 406 -2.74 -2.26 15.71
C MET A 406 -1.75 -1.72 14.66
N ASP A 407 -0.46 -2.04 14.78
CA ASP A 407 0.63 -1.40 14.02
C ASP A 407 0.73 0.10 14.34
N HIS A 408 1.57 0.42 15.32
CA HIS A 408 1.71 1.76 15.87
C HIS A 408 2.07 2.80 14.78
N LEU A 409 2.96 2.45 13.85
CA LEU A 409 3.42 3.39 12.82
C LEU A 409 2.34 3.65 11.77
N GLU A 410 1.53 2.64 11.44
CA GLU A 410 0.35 2.79 10.59
C GLU A 410 -0.74 3.60 11.30
N LEU A 411 -0.96 3.35 12.60
CA LEU A 411 -1.91 4.11 13.39
C LEU A 411 -1.52 5.58 13.44
N MET A 412 -0.22 5.90 13.49
CA MET A 412 0.33 7.26 13.55
C MET A 412 0.48 7.96 12.19
N GLY A 413 0.26 7.26 11.07
CA GLY A 413 0.38 7.84 9.73
C GLY A 413 1.78 7.79 9.11
N LEU A 414 2.79 7.33 9.86
CA LEU A 414 4.18 7.32 9.40
C LEU A 414 4.43 6.21 8.38
N LYS A 415 3.78 5.04 8.56
CA LYS A 415 3.93 3.92 7.63
C LYS A 415 3.38 4.23 6.24
N GLN A 416 2.25 4.95 6.15
CA GLN A 416 1.63 5.39 4.90
C GLN A 416 2.55 6.35 4.12
N ILE A 417 3.22 7.25 4.84
CA ILE A 417 4.23 8.13 4.25
C ILE A 417 5.42 7.29 3.78
N TRP A 418 5.93 6.41 4.63
CA TRP A 418 7.09 5.57 4.29
C TRP A 418 6.84 4.72 3.04
N THR A 419 5.72 3.99 2.97
CA THR A 419 5.35 3.17 1.80
C THR A 419 5.22 4.03 0.53
N HIS A 420 4.65 5.24 0.65
CA HIS A 420 4.60 6.18 -0.46
C HIS A 420 5.99 6.62 -0.92
N LEU A 421 6.92 6.89 0.00
CA LEU A 421 8.28 7.34 -0.32
C LEU A 421 9.13 6.26 -1.01
N ILE A 422 8.92 4.99 -0.66
CA ILE A 422 9.62 3.84 -1.28
C ILE A 422 8.88 3.28 -2.51
N GLY A 423 7.66 3.76 -2.79
CA GLY A 423 6.86 3.32 -3.93
C GLY A 423 6.12 1.98 -3.72
N ASP A 424 5.88 1.60 -2.47
CA ASP A 424 5.18 0.38 -2.07
C ASP A 424 3.66 0.62 -1.90
N ARG A 425 2.88 -0.45 -1.86
CA ARG A 425 1.41 -0.43 -1.72
C ARG A 425 0.98 0.18 -0.39
N GLU A 426 -0.23 0.77 -0.34
CA GLU A 426 -0.75 1.31 0.91
C GLU A 426 -0.87 0.22 2.00
N PRO A 427 -0.48 0.51 3.27
CA PRO A 427 -0.46 -0.48 4.35
C PRO A 427 -1.81 -1.15 4.62
N ILE A 428 -2.92 -0.44 4.38
CA ILE A 428 -4.26 -1.01 4.57
C ILE A 428 -4.65 -1.94 3.41
N ALA A 429 -4.14 -1.68 2.20
CA ALA A 429 -4.43 -2.46 1.01
C ALA A 429 -3.74 -3.83 1.03
N SER A 430 -2.62 -3.97 1.75
CA SER A 430 -1.94 -5.26 1.96
C SER A 430 -2.64 -6.16 3.00
N LYS A 431 -3.61 -5.64 3.77
CA LYS A 431 -4.36 -6.44 4.76
C LYS A 431 -5.52 -7.19 4.13
N GLY A 432 -5.82 -8.38 4.64
CA GLY A 432 -6.97 -9.17 4.22
C GLY A 432 -8.30 -8.42 4.39
N ARG A 433 -9.28 -8.70 3.52
CA ARG A 433 -10.58 -8.00 3.46
C ARG A 433 -11.33 -7.99 4.80
N HIS A 434 -11.31 -9.09 5.54
CA HIS A 434 -11.94 -9.17 6.87
C HIS A 434 -11.27 -8.23 7.88
N THR A 435 -9.93 -8.15 7.88
CA THR A 435 -9.18 -7.20 8.71
C THR A 435 -9.50 -5.75 8.33
N GLN A 436 -9.59 -5.43 7.03
CA GLN A 436 -9.97 -4.10 6.58
C GLN A 436 -11.40 -3.71 7.02
N ASN A 437 -12.34 -4.66 6.96
CA ASN A 437 -13.71 -4.45 7.41
C ASN A 437 -13.78 -4.24 8.93
N LEU A 438 -13.09 -5.08 9.70
CA LEU A 438 -12.99 -4.91 11.16
C LEU A 438 -12.48 -3.51 11.52
N TYR A 439 -11.44 -3.02 10.85
CA TYR A 439 -10.87 -1.69 11.10
C TYR A 439 -11.81 -0.53 10.69
N LYS A 440 -12.76 -0.77 9.78
CA LYS A 440 -13.80 0.22 9.44
C LYS A 440 -14.88 0.30 10.52
N HIS A 441 -15.23 -0.83 11.14
CA HIS A 441 -16.29 -0.94 12.16
C HIS A 441 -15.78 -0.66 13.59
N MET A 442 -14.51 -0.99 13.86
CA MET A 442 -13.82 -0.77 15.12
C MET A 442 -13.00 0.52 15.04
N ARG A 443 -13.57 1.64 15.49
CA ARG A 443 -12.88 2.93 15.44
C ARG A 443 -11.77 3.04 16.46
N HIS A 444 -11.93 2.45 17.64
CA HIS A 444 -10.92 2.47 18.69
C HIS A 444 -11.02 1.23 19.58
N PRO A 445 -10.04 0.32 19.56
CA PRO A 445 -9.96 -0.76 20.54
C PRO A 445 -9.60 -0.22 21.94
N ILE A 446 -8.94 0.96 22.01
CA ILE A 446 -8.24 1.58 23.15
C ILE A 446 -9.18 1.97 24.32
N MET A 447 -10.43 1.57 24.25
CA MET A 447 -11.50 2.01 25.11
C MET A 447 -11.34 1.54 26.55
N ILE A 448 -10.88 0.31 26.77
CA ILE A 448 -10.69 -0.20 28.15
C ILE A 448 -9.61 0.63 28.86
N GLY A 449 -8.47 0.85 28.18
CA GLY A 449 -7.39 1.68 28.71
C GLY A 449 -7.84 3.12 28.98
N MET A 450 -8.55 3.74 28.02
CA MET A 450 -9.07 5.11 28.21
C MET A 450 -10.07 5.22 29.36
N LEU A 451 -11.02 4.27 29.49
CA LEU A 451 -11.99 4.29 30.58
C LEU A 451 -11.31 4.19 31.95
N LEU A 452 -10.28 3.34 32.08
CA LEU A 452 -9.49 3.27 33.31
C LEU A 452 -8.84 4.62 33.62
N VAL A 453 -8.13 5.24 32.67
CA VAL A 453 -7.43 6.51 32.91
C VAL A 453 -8.40 7.67 33.22
N LEU A 454 -9.58 7.71 32.58
CA LEU A 454 -10.59 8.75 32.79
C LEU A 454 -11.26 8.64 34.16
N TRP A 455 -11.68 7.44 34.55
CA TRP A 455 -12.52 7.19 35.72
C TRP A 455 -11.74 6.88 37.00
N VAL A 456 -10.54 6.30 36.90
CA VAL A 456 -9.68 6.01 38.06
C VAL A 456 -9.04 7.31 38.54
N ALA A 457 -9.71 7.98 39.48
CA ALA A 457 -9.27 9.23 40.06
C ALA A 457 -9.46 9.25 41.59
N PRO A 458 -8.43 9.63 42.37
CA PRO A 458 -8.57 9.75 43.83
C PRO A 458 -9.53 10.86 44.26
N CYS A 459 -9.61 11.93 43.48
CA CYS A 459 -10.56 13.03 43.64
C CYS A 459 -11.22 13.28 42.28
N MET A 460 -12.55 13.17 42.24
CA MET A 460 -13.34 13.44 41.04
C MET A 460 -14.17 14.69 41.27
N THR A 461 -13.90 15.73 40.49
CA THR A 461 -14.68 16.95 40.44
C THR A 461 -15.76 16.87 39.36
N ILE A 462 -16.73 17.79 39.41
CA ILE A 462 -17.82 17.84 38.45
C ILE A 462 -17.33 18.06 37.02
N ASP A 463 -16.31 18.89 36.80
CA ASP A 463 -15.74 19.11 35.47
C ASP A 463 -15.05 17.85 34.94
N ARG A 464 -14.23 17.17 35.76
CA ARG A 464 -13.59 15.91 35.37
C ARG A 464 -14.61 14.80 35.12
N PHE A 465 -15.66 14.73 35.92
CA PHE A 465 -16.74 13.77 35.72
C PHE A 465 -17.48 14.04 34.39
N CYS A 466 -17.82 15.30 34.11
CA CYS A 466 -18.42 15.67 32.83
C CYS A 466 -17.48 15.37 31.65
N PHE A 467 -16.17 15.59 31.82
CA PHE A 467 -15.15 15.21 30.83
C PHE A 467 -15.14 13.69 30.59
N ALA A 468 -14.97 12.89 31.65
CA ALA A 468 -14.95 11.43 31.59
C ALA A 468 -16.23 10.86 30.97
N LEU A 469 -17.40 11.37 31.39
CA LEU A 469 -18.69 10.97 30.86
C LEU A 469 -18.84 11.31 29.37
N SER A 470 -18.45 12.52 28.96
CA SER A 470 -18.54 12.94 27.56
C SER A 470 -17.69 12.05 26.64
N PHE A 471 -16.45 11.77 27.02
CA PHE A 471 -15.57 10.87 26.26
C PHE A 471 -16.04 9.42 26.30
N THR A 472 -16.65 8.96 27.40
CA THR A 472 -17.27 7.62 27.51
C THR A 472 -18.46 7.47 26.55
N LEU A 473 -19.34 8.47 26.48
CA LEU A 473 -20.48 8.45 25.57
C LEU A 473 -20.02 8.53 24.11
N TYR A 474 -19.03 9.38 23.82
CA TYR A 474 -18.45 9.50 22.50
C TYR A 474 -17.83 8.16 22.03
N ALA A 475 -17.04 7.53 22.89
CA ALA A 475 -16.46 6.22 22.69
C ALA A 475 -17.50 5.14 22.36
N ALA A 476 -18.58 5.07 23.15
CA ALA A 476 -19.65 4.10 22.95
C ALA A 476 -20.37 4.30 21.60
N MET A 477 -20.59 5.55 21.17
CA MET A 477 -21.22 5.86 19.88
C MET A 477 -20.32 5.61 18.66
N ALA A 478 -18.99 5.60 18.87
CA ALA A 478 -18.02 5.50 17.79
C ALA A 478 -17.81 4.06 17.28
N ASN A 479 -17.99 3.05 18.15
CA ASN A 479 -17.80 1.64 17.79
C ASN A 479 -19.08 1.05 17.18
N ARG A 480 -18.96 0.39 16.02
CA ARG A 480 -20.08 -0.21 15.27
C ARG A 480 -19.76 -1.64 14.82
N ILE A 481 -19.18 -2.42 15.72
CA ILE A 481 -18.83 -3.84 15.47
C ILE A 481 -20.13 -4.61 15.17
N ASN A 482 -20.14 -5.37 14.09
CA ASN A 482 -21.27 -6.22 13.69
C ASN A 482 -21.03 -7.70 14.08
N GLU A 483 -22.03 -8.56 13.87
CA GLU A 483 -21.92 -10.00 14.17
C GLU A 483 -20.85 -10.70 13.31
N GLU A 484 -20.67 -10.28 12.05
CA GLU A 484 -19.66 -10.84 11.14
C GLU A 484 -18.22 -10.58 11.62
N ASP A 485 -17.97 -9.38 12.13
CA ASP A 485 -16.68 -8.99 12.73
C ASP A 485 -16.38 -9.83 13.98
N LEU A 486 -17.40 -10.07 14.81
CA LEU A 486 -17.26 -10.85 16.04
C LEU A 486 -16.90 -12.30 15.73
N HIS A 487 -17.63 -12.96 14.82
CA HIS A 487 -17.34 -14.32 14.40
C HIS A 487 -15.96 -14.46 13.79
N TRP A 488 -15.52 -13.49 12.98
CA TRP A 488 -14.17 -13.51 12.43
C TRP A 488 -13.09 -13.43 13.52
N VAL A 489 -13.28 -12.59 14.55
CA VAL A 489 -12.34 -12.52 15.68
C VAL A 489 -12.34 -13.83 16.48
N GLU A 490 -13.51 -14.43 16.70
CA GLU A 490 -13.63 -15.76 17.33
C GLU A 490 -12.84 -16.81 16.57
N ASP A 491 -13.03 -16.92 15.25
CA ASP A 491 -12.30 -17.86 14.38
C ASP A 491 -10.78 -17.65 14.48
N GLN A 492 -10.32 -16.39 14.46
CA GLN A 492 -8.88 -16.08 14.59
C GLN A 492 -8.33 -16.47 15.97
N LEU A 493 -9.10 -16.29 17.03
CA LEU A 493 -8.70 -16.70 18.38
C LEU A 493 -8.66 -18.23 18.52
N GLU A 494 -9.60 -18.94 17.90
CA GLU A 494 -9.61 -20.40 17.85
C GLU A 494 -8.41 -20.93 17.07
N MET A 495 -8.14 -20.40 15.88
CA MET A 495 -6.96 -20.77 15.09
C MET A 495 -5.65 -20.55 15.87
N LYS A 496 -5.51 -19.41 16.56
CA LYS A 496 -4.34 -19.14 17.41
C LYS A 496 -4.25 -20.09 18.61
N ARG A 497 -5.39 -20.40 19.23
CA ARG A 497 -5.46 -21.34 20.36
C ARG A 497 -5.03 -22.75 19.93
N GLU A 498 -5.52 -23.22 18.79
CA GLU A 498 -5.12 -24.52 18.23
C GLU A 498 -3.63 -24.52 17.85
N ALA A 499 -3.15 -23.47 17.19
CA ALA A 499 -1.72 -23.32 16.89
C ALA A 499 -0.84 -23.34 18.16
N TRP A 500 -1.30 -22.72 19.26
CA TRP A 500 -0.59 -22.78 20.55
C TRP A 500 -0.59 -24.16 21.18
N LYS A 501 -1.69 -24.92 21.09
CA LYS A 501 -1.72 -26.32 21.55
C LYS A 501 -0.75 -27.20 20.75
N LEU A 502 -0.67 -26.99 19.44
CA LEU A 502 0.26 -27.70 18.55
C LEU A 502 1.73 -27.35 18.82
N ASN A 503 2.00 -26.10 19.22
CA ASN A 503 3.33 -25.59 19.53
C ASN A 503 3.66 -25.62 21.04
N GLU A 504 2.93 -26.40 21.86
CA GLU A 504 3.28 -26.54 23.28
C GLU A 504 4.71 -27.09 23.39
N PRO A 505 5.63 -26.36 24.04
CA PRO A 505 7.01 -26.78 24.10
C PRO A 505 7.14 -28.02 24.99
N LYS A 506 7.75 -29.08 24.45
CA LYS A 506 7.85 -30.44 25.01
C LYS A 506 8.51 -30.56 26.40
N TRP A 507 8.94 -29.47 27.04
CA TRP A 507 9.57 -29.53 28.37
C TRP A 507 8.58 -29.68 29.54
N ARG A 508 7.26 -29.77 29.26
CA ARG A 508 6.22 -30.07 30.25
C ARG A 508 5.78 -31.56 30.30
N GLN A 509 6.39 -32.42 29.50
CA GLN A 509 6.30 -33.89 29.65
C GLN A 509 7.58 -34.39 30.31
#